data_AF-A0A1G8W8G2-F1
#
_entry.id   AF-A0A1G8W8G2-F1
#
_cell.length_a   1.000
_cell.length_b   1.000
_cell.length_c   1.000
_cell.angle_alpha   90.00
_cell.angle_beta   90.00
_cell.angle_gamma   90.00
#
_symmetry.space_group_name_H-M   'P 1'
#
loop_
_entity.id
_entity.type
_entity.pdbx_description
1 polymer ?
#
loop_
_entity_poly.entity_id
_entity_poly.type
_entity_poly.pdbx_seq_one_letter_code
_entity_poly.pdbx_strand_id
1 'polypeptide(L)'
;MLNRLTTFPMHKISLSLFLAVGLVAATQAQNVTLPPSGDNQHATVTQWIGNLVSVTIDYHSPDVTAPNGEDRTGKIWGQLVPYGFNDLGFGLRNPAPWRAGANENTTITFSHDVQVQGQPLQAGTYGFHVVPMENEDWTLIFSNNATAWGSYFYDERDDALRVKAKPEASEPHEWLTYEFIDRQADQTTVALMWEKIKLPFTVAVPDMPQLYADNLRKELQSSAGFTWQGWNTAANYLLQQNLNLEEALQWAENAVSMPYIGEENFTTLQTKAQILSKLGRTDEAMAAMEKAIAHPTASALQVHSLGRQLLAQGQKEEALKIFQANAKKYPHTWPVNVGLARGYSAVGEYKKALKYAKMAHKEAPDQLNKDSMASAIEQLQQGKDIN
;
A
#
# COMPACT_ATOMS: atom_id res chain seq x y z
N MET A 1 -29.71 82.19 -17.24
CA MET A 1 -28.79 82.00 -18.37
C MET A 1 -27.97 80.76 -18.09
N LEU A 2 -27.72 79.96 -19.14
CA LEU A 2 -27.00 78.68 -19.17
C LEU A 2 -25.76 78.66 -18.25
N ASN A 3 -25.26 77.54 -17.69
CA ASN A 3 -24.86 76.34 -18.41
C ASN A 3 -24.43 75.19 -17.47
N ARG A 4 -24.42 74.00 -18.06
CA ARG A 4 -23.92 72.67 -17.65
C ARG A 4 -22.60 72.63 -16.86
N LEU A 5 -22.40 71.53 -16.12
CA LEU A 5 -21.23 70.62 -16.15
C LEU A 5 -21.58 69.38 -15.27
N THR A 6 -22.09 68.29 -15.85
CA THR A 6 -21.37 67.07 -16.26
C THR A 6 -20.66 66.32 -15.13
N THR A 7 -21.26 65.18 -14.78
CA THR A 7 -20.78 64.08 -13.94
C THR A 7 -19.57 63.36 -14.54
N PHE A 8 -18.58 63.04 -13.70
CA PHE A 8 -17.53 62.04 -13.99
C PHE A 8 -17.62 60.87 -13.00
N PRO A 9 -17.33 59.62 -13.42
CA PRO A 9 -17.61 58.43 -12.62
C PRO A 9 -16.46 58.06 -11.67
N MET A 10 -16.80 57.70 -10.41
CA MET A 10 -15.89 57.07 -9.46
C MET A 10 -15.54 55.65 -9.93
N HIS A 11 -14.30 55.44 -10.36
CA HIS A 11 -13.72 54.10 -10.44
C HIS A 11 -13.30 53.66 -9.03
N LYS A 12 -13.94 52.59 -8.54
CA LYS A 12 -13.51 51.87 -7.33
C LYS A 12 -12.20 51.15 -7.65
N ILE A 13 -11.11 51.61 -7.05
CA ILE A 13 -9.82 50.91 -7.07
C ILE A 13 -9.93 49.76 -6.06
N SER A 14 -10.12 48.53 -6.55
CA SER A 14 -9.93 47.32 -5.75
C SER A 14 -8.44 47.13 -5.51
N LEU A 15 -8.02 47.24 -4.26
CA LEU A 15 -6.67 46.93 -3.80
C LEU A 15 -6.55 45.41 -3.67
N SER A 16 -6.08 44.74 -4.72
CA SER A 16 -5.72 43.32 -4.67
C SER A 16 -4.42 43.15 -3.89
N LEU A 17 -4.52 42.59 -2.68
CA LEU A 17 -3.39 42.20 -1.84
C LEU A 17 -2.73 40.95 -2.45
N PHE A 18 -1.68 41.13 -3.26
CA PHE A 18 -0.83 40.03 -3.71
C PHE A 18 0.03 39.58 -2.52
N LEU A 19 -0.31 38.43 -1.94
CA LEU A 19 0.51 37.72 -0.97
C LEU A 19 1.71 37.12 -1.72
N ALA A 20 2.83 37.83 -1.72
CA ALA A 20 4.10 37.33 -2.24
C ALA A 20 4.60 36.21 -1.32
N VAL A 21 4.38 34.96 -1.73
CA VAL A 21 5.09 33.81 -1.16
C VAL A 21 6.55 33.95 -1.54
N GLY A 22 7.38 34.39 -0.59
CA GLY A 22 8.82 34.42 -0.78
C GLY A 22 9.35 33.01 -0.98
N LEU A 23 9.81 32.71 -2.20
CA LEU A 23 10.78 31.65 -2.41
C LEU A 23 12.04 32.03 -1.62
N VAL A 24 12.28 31.35 -0.51
CA VAL A 24 13.62 31.31 0.07
C VAL A 24 14.44 30.42 -0.86
N ALA A 25 15.05 31.04 -1.88
CA ALA A 25 16.12 30.40 -2.62
C ALA A 25 17.26 30.16 -1.61
N ALA A 26 17.46 28.89 -1.23
CA ALA A 26 18.66 28.49 -0.53
C ALA A 26 19.84 28.88 -1.42
N THR A 27 20.64 29.84 -0.96
CA THR A 27 21.90 30.21 -1.59
C THR A 27 22.84 29.01 -1.47
N GLN A 28 22.89 28.17 -2.49
CA GLN A 28 23.98 27.22 -2.68
C GLN A 28 25.27 28.04 -2.77
N ALA A 29 26.16 27.87 -1.79
CA ALA A 29 27.50 28.43 -1.86
C ALA A 29 28.18 27.95 -3.15
N GLN A 30 28.87 28.86 -3.85
CA GLN A 30 29.62 28.55 -5.06
C GLN A 30 30.83 27.66 -4.74
N ASN A 31 30.62 26.35 -4.67
CA ASN A 31 31.64 25.36 -4.95
C ASN A 31 31.45 24.90 -6.40
N VAL A 32 32.51 24.91 -7.20
CA VAL A 32 32.47 24.30 -8.53
C VAL A 32 32.15 22.82 -8.36
N THR A 33 31.10 22.33 -9.02
CA THR A 33 30.78 20.90 -9.02
C THR A 33 31.88 20.13 -9.74
N LEU A 34 32.60 19.28 -9.01
CA LEU A 34 33.62 18.38 -9.54
C LEU A 34 33.12 16.92 -9.46
N PRO A 35 33.70 15.99 -10.24
CA PRO A 35 33.41 14.56 -10.08
C PRO A 35 33.62 14.11 -8.62
N PRO A 36 32.83 13.12 -8.14
CA PRO A 36 32.95 12.64 -6.76
C PRO A 36 34.33 12.04 -6.51
N SER A 37 34.83 12.16 -5.29
CA SER A 37 36.10 11.56 -4.91
C SER A 37 36.03 10.04 -5.02
N GLY A 38 37.08 9.45 -5.59
CA GLY A 38 37.25 8.00 -5.69
C GLY A 38 36.32 7.32 -6.69
N ASP A 39 35.75 8.07 -7.65
CA ASP A 39 34.76 7.61 -8.63
C ASP A 39 33.52 6.95 -8.01
N ASN A 40 33.26 7.20 -6.71
CA ASN A 40 32.10 6.69 -6.00
C ASN A 40 30.86 7.49 -6.42
N GLN A 41 30.05 6.92 -7.30
CA GLN A 41 28.87 7.61 -7.84
C GLN A 41 27.79 7.74 -6.76
N HIS A 42 27.10 8.89 -6.75
CA HIS A 42 25.93 9.10 -5.89
C HIS A 42 24.74 8.29 -6.43
N ALA A 43 24.04 7.60 -5.54
CA ALA A 43 22.89 6.79 -5.86
C ALA A 43 21.81 6.94 -4.78
N THR A 44 20.55 6.93 -5.23
CA THR A 44 19.38 6.98 -4.36
C THR A 44 18.38 5.93 -4.82
N VAL A 45 17.85 5.14 -3.90
CA VAL A 45 16.78 4.17 -4.17
C VAL A 45 15.61 4.41 -3.22
N THR A 46 14.38 4.34 -3.72
CA THR A 46 13.17 4.49 -2.90
C THR A 46 12.19 3.38 -3.20
N GLN A 47 11.63 2.78 -2.15
CA GLN A 47 10.55 1.80 -2.24
C GLN A 47 9.36 2.25 -1.41
N TRP A 48 8.17 2.10 -1.97
CA TRP A 48 6.91 2.25 -1.26
C TRP A 48 6.43 0.90 -0.74
N ILE A 49 6.20 0.79 0.56
CA ILE A 49 5.45 -0.32 1.17
C ILE A 49 3.99 0.08 1.11
N GLY A 50 3.19 -0.66 0.35
CA GLY A 50 1.90 -0.19 -0.13
C GLY A 50 2.05 1.11 -0.95
N ASN A 51 1.21 2.10 -0.66
CA ASN A 51 1.27 3.45 -1.27
C ASN A 51 1.33 4.58 -0.23
N LEU A 52 1.65 4.27 1.03
CA LEU A 52 1.69 5.24 2.13
C LEU A 52 3.09 5.41 2.73
N VAL A 53 3.81 4.29 2.92
CA VAL A 53 5.11 4.30 3.59
C VAL A 53 6.20 4.21 2.55
N SER A 54 7.15 5.16 2.57
CA SER A 54 8.31 5.16 1.69
C SER A 54 9.58 4.97 2.51
N VAL A 55 10.47 4.13 1.99
CA VAL A 55 11.82 3.94 2.50
C VAL A 55 12.79 4.41 1.43
N THR A 56 13.61 5.40 1.75
CA THR A 56 14.59 5.99 0.83
C THR A 56 15.99 5.76 1.38
N ILE A 57 16.90 5.24 0.54
CA ILE A 57 18.31 5.06 0.86
C ILE A 57 19.12 5.96 -0.07
N ASP A 58 19.89 6.87 0.52
CA ASP A 58 20.78 7.80 -0.18
C ASP A 58 22.22 7.47 0.19
N TYR A 59 23.07 7.19 -0.81
CA TYR A 59 24.40 6.63 -0.59
C TYR A 59 25.35 6.96 -1.75
N HIS A 60 26.65 6.75 -1.52
CA HIS A 60 27.63 6.69 -2.60
C HIS A 60 28.08 5.25 -2.80
N SER A 61 28.09 4.84 -4.06
CA SER A 61 28.34 3.48 -4.53
C SER A 61 29.83 3.29 -4.86
N PRO A 62 30.63 2.65 -3.99
CA PRO A 62 31.98 2.25 -4.34
C PRO A 62 32.01 1.03 -5.28
N ASP A 63 32.96 1.05 -6.21
CA ASP A 63 33.32 -0.07 -7.09
C ASP A 63 34.26 -1.04 -6.37
N VAL A 64 34.26 -2.33 -6.71
CA VAL A 64 35.31 -3.27 -6.35
C VAL A 64 36.64 -2.86 -6.99
N THR A 65 36.64 -2.37 -8.23
CA THR A 65 37.83 -1.83 -8.91
C THR A 65 38.13 -0.42 -8.39
N ALA A 66 39.35 -0.18 -7.91
CA ALA A 66 39.75 1.15 -7.47
C ALA A 66 39.95 2.10 -8.68
N PRO A 67 39.89 3.44 -8.50
CA PRO A 67 40.07 4.43 -9.57
C PRO A 67 41.39 4.33 -10.34
N ASN A 68 42.41 3.73 -9.72
CA ASN A 68 43.71 3.45 -10.35
C ASN A 68 43.73 2.15 -11.19
N GLY A 69 42.59 1.46 -11.32
CA GLY A 69 42.44 0.19 -12.02
C GLY A 69 42.81 -1.05 -11.20
N GLU A 70 43.10 -0.91 -9.90
CA GLU A 70 43.38 -2.07 -9.05
C GLU A 70 42.11 -2.88 -8.76
N ASP A 71 42.10 -4.16 -9.13
CA ASP A 71 41.07 -5.11 -8.72
C ASP A 71 41.21 -5.44 -7.22
N ARG A 72 40.13 -5.17 -6.46
CA ARG A 72 40.03 -5.45 -5.03
C ARG A 72 39.09 -6.62 -4.70
N THR A 73 38.79 -7.48 -5.68
CA THR A 73 38.06 -8.73 -5.44
C THR A 73 38.80 -9.56 -4.38
N GLY A 74 38.07 -10.01 -3.35
CA GLY A 74 38.59 -10.71 -2.18
C GLY A 74 39.29 -9.81 -1.14
N LYS A 75 39.34 -8.49 -1.37
CA LYS A 75 39.98 -7.51 -0.49
C LYS A 75 38.99 -6.45 0.03
N ILE A 76 37.68 -6.63 -0.17
CA ILE A 76 36.69 -5.69 0.36
C ILE A 76 36.50 -5.96 1.86
N TRP A 77 36.01 -7.14 2.22
CA TRP A 77 35.67 -7.48 3.59
C TRP A 77 36.90 -7.91 4.41
N GLY A 78 37.09 -7.32 5.58
CA GLY A 78 38.24 -7.54 6.46
C GLY A 78 39.51 -6.75 6.08
N GLN A 79 39.51 -6.07 4.93
CA GLN A 79 40.61 -5.19 4.51
C GLN A 79 40.11 -3.76 4.25
N LEU A 80 39.47 -3.51 3.10
CA LEU A 80 38.92 -2.18 2.80
C LEU A 80 37.83 -1.77 3.79
N VAL A 81 36.96 -2.71 4.13
CA VAL A 81 35.96 -2.61 5.20
C VAL A 81 36.41 -3.54 6.32
N PRO A 82 37.10 -3.03 7.36
CA PRO A 82 37.59 -3.87 8.43
C PRO A 82 36.43 -4.38 9.31
N TYR A 83 36.62 -5.54 9.92
CA TYR A 83 35.66 -6.08 10.87
C TYR A 83 35.67 -5.31 12.20
N GLY A 84 34.50 -5.18 12.84
CA GLY A 84 34.35 -4.45 14.09
C GLY A 84 34.35 -2.92 13.94
N PHE A 85 34.64 -2.24 15.05
CA PHE A 85 34.80 -0.79 15.08
C PHE A 85 36.26 -0.41 14.79
N ASN A 86 36.47 0.71 14.09
CA ASN A 86 37.80 1.11 13.62
C ASN A 86 38.12 2.57 13.99
N ASP A 87 39.38 2.86 14.32
CA ASP A 87 39.87 4.23 14.40
C ASP A 87 40.11 4.75 12.98
N LEU A 88 39.34 5.76 12.58
CA LEU A 88 39.40 6.35 11.24
C LEU A 88 40.55 7.36 11.09
N GLY A 89 41.31 7.65 12.16
CA GLY A 89 42.43 8.59 12.16
C GLY A 89 42.03 10.07 12.00
N PHE A 90 40.73 10.36 11.90
CA PHE A 90 40.15 11.69 11.72
C PHE A 90 38.82 11.79 12.48
N GLY A 91 38.35 13.02 12.73
CA GLY A 91 37.11 13.26 13.47
C GLY A 91 37.27 13.10 14.99
N LEU A 92 36.30 12.47 15.65
CA LEU A 92 36.31 12.27 17.11
C LEU A 92 37.36 11.26 17.60
N ARG A 93 37.96 10.48 16.69
CA ARG A 93 38.98 9.45 16.98
C ARG A 93 38.53 8.35 17.95
N ASN A 94 37.22 8.23 18.17
CA ASN A 94 36.62 7.06 18.79
C ASN A 94 36.50 5.92 17.75
N PRO A 95 36.51 4.65 18.18
CA PRO A 95 36.20 3.54 17.29
C PRO A 95 34.82 3.74 16.64
N ALA A 96 34.78 3.69 15.31
CA ALA A 96 33.59 4.00 14.52
C ALA A 96 33.18 2.82 13.62
N PRO A 97 31.88 2.64 13.35
CA PRO A 97 31.38 1.62 12.44
C PRO A 97 31.60 2.02 10.97
N TRP A 98 31.42 1.08 10.04
CA TRP A 98 31.47 1.39 8.61
C TRP A 98 30.21 2.16 8.19
N ARG A 99 30.38 3.24 7.42
CA ARG A 99 29.28 4.11 6.90
C ARG A 99 28.39 3.44 5.84
N ALA A 100 28.55 2.14 5.61
CA ALA A 100 27.77 1.34 4.67
C ALA A 100 27.71 1.90 3.23
N GLY A 101 28.79 2.56 2.81
CA GLY A 101 28.90 3.31 1.57
C GLY A 101 30.24 4.03 1.49
N ALA A 102 30.36 4.99 0.58
CA ALA A 102 31.54 5.85 0.43
C ALA A 102 31.23 7.34 0.69
N ASN A 103 32.28 8.16 0.79
CA ASN A 103 32.20 9.61 0.93
C ASN A 103 31.29 10.07 2.11
N GLU A 104 30.12 10.62 1.80
CA GLU A 104 29.07 11.06 2.72
C GLU A 104 28.48 9.91 3.56
N ASN A 105 27.67 10.28 4.56
CA ASN A 105 26.96 9.27 5.34
C ASN A 105 25.88 8.65 4.47
N THR A 106 25.82 7.32 4.46
CA THR A 106 24.63 6.63 3.92
C THR A 106 23.47 6.99 4.84
N THR A 107 22.35 7.41 4.27
CA THR A 107 21.14 7.71 5.05
C THR A 107 20.00 6.81 4.64
N ILE A 108 19.19 6.42 5.62
CA ILE A 108 17.92 5.74 5.40
C ILE A 108 16.81 6.61 5.99
N THR A 109 15.85 6.97 5.15
CA THR A 109 14.68 7.78 5.53
C THR A 109 13.42 6.93 5.49
N PHE A 110 12.67 6.95 6.60
CA PHE A 110 11.36 6.31 6.73
C PHE A 110 10.30 7.40 6.86
N SER A 111 9.27 7.39 6.00
CA SER A 111 8.20 8.40 6.06
C SER A 111 7.21 8.18 7.21
N HIS A 112 7.19 6.98 7.78
CA HIS A 112 6.34 6.57 8.90
C HIS A 112 7.15 5.69 9.86
N ASP A 113 6.61 5.48 11.05
CA ASP A 113 7.15 4.50 11.99
C ASP A 113 7.15 3.11 11.35
N VAL A 114 8.25 2.37 11.53
CA VAL A 114 8.46 1.03 10.97
C VAL A 114 8.99 0.09 12.04
N GLN A 115 9.12 -1.19 11.68
CA GLN A 115 9.94 -2.14 12.40
C GLN A 115 11.10 -2.58 11.51
N VAL A 116 12.33 -2.51 12.02
CA VAL A 116 13.52 -3.06 11.37
C VAL A 116 13.92 -4.32 12.13
N GLN A 117 13.95 -5.47 11.46
CA GLN A 117 14.18 -6.78 12.10
C GLN A 117 13.26 -7.03 13.31
N GLY A 118 12.00 -6.59 13.20
CA GLY A 118 10.98 -6.69 14.27
C GLY A 118 11.14 -5.69 15.42
N GLN A 119 12.14 -4.80 15.39
CA GLN A 119 12.33 -3.77 16.40
C GLN A 119 11.76 -2.43 15.93
N PRO A 120 11.01 -1.69 16.77
CA PRO A 120 10.40 -0.43 16.38
C PRO A 120 11.45 0.66 16.09
N LEU A 121 11.20 1.45 15.06
CA LEU A 121 11.96 2.64 14.69
C LEU A 121 10.98 3.73 14.24
N GLN A 122 11.15 4.94 14.77
CA GLN A 122 10.27 6.06 14.43
C GLN A 122 10.51 6.55 12.99
N ALA A 123 9.53 7.27 12.44
CA ALA A 123 9.71 8.02 11.20
C ALA A 123 10.86 9.02 11.35
N GLY A 124 11.70 9.12 10.32
CA GLY A 124 12.85 10.01 10.36
C GLY A 124 13.93 9.63 9.35
N THR A 125 14.97 10.47 9.29
CA THR A 125 16.18 10.22 8.51
C THR A 125 17.29 9.84 9.47
N TYR A 126 17.90 8.69 9.22
CA TYR A 126 18.95 8.13 10.07
C TYR A 126 20.25 7.99 9.29
N GLY A 127 21.37 8.28 9.93
CA GLY A 127 22.68 7.82 9.48
C GLY A 127 22.76 6.31 9.60
N PHE A 128 23.12 5.63 8.51
CA PHE A 128 23.14 4.19 8.45
C PHE A 128 24.57 3.67 8.50
N HIS A 129 24.85 2.87 9.52
CA HIS A 129 26.15 2.26 9.72
C HIS A 129 26.01 0.75 9.90
N VAL A 130 27.08 0.04 9.56
CA VAL A 130 27.18 -1.39 9.70
C VAL A 130 28.47 -1.72 10.45
N VAL A 131 28.40 -2.69 11.35
CA VAL A 131 29.56 -3.30 12.01
C VAL A 131 29.71 -4.72 11.45
N PRO A 132 30.58 -4.92 10.45
CA PRO A 132 30.83 -6.24 9.90
C PRO A 132 31.57 -7.13 10.89
N MET A 133 31.29 -8.43 10.84
CA MET A 133 31.94 -9.46 11.66
C MET A 133 32.32 -10.64 10.76
N GLU A 134 33.48 -11.26 10.99
CA GLU A 134 34.05 -12.26 10.07
C GLU A 134 33.22 -13.56 9.98
N ASN A 135 32.57 -13.98 11.07
CA ASN A 135 31.81 -15.23 11.14
C ASN A 135 30.55 -15.14 12.01
N GLU A 136 30.02 -13.92 12.19
CA GLU A 136 28.86 -13.65 13.03
C GLU A 136 27.88 -12.71 12.33
N ASP A 137 26.68 -12.57 12.91
CA ASP A 137 25.71 -11.59 12.44
C ASP A 137 26.27 -10.17 12.60
N TRP A 138 26.16 -9.41 11.51
CA TRP A 138 26.56 -8.01 11.46
C TRP A 138 25.57 -7.16 12.24
N THR A 139 26.05 -6.03 12.76
CA THR A 139 25.18 -5.08 13.47
C THR A 139 24.83 -3.95 12.53
N LEU A 140 23.54 -3.75 12.29
CA LEU A 140 22.98 -2.56 11.64
C LEU A 140 22.74 -1.50 12.69
N ILE A 141 23.11 -0.26 12.38
CA ILE A 141 23.00 0.89 13.28
C ILE A 141 22.28 2.01 12.55
N PHE A 142 21.23 2.54 13.16
CA PHE A 142 20.48 3.71 12.72
C PHE A 142 20.75 4.84 13.71
N SER A 143 21.52 5.84 13.31
CA SER A 143 21.92 6.98 14.14
C SER A 143 21.07 8.21 13.84
N ASN A 144 20.67 8.95 14.87
CA ASN A 144 19.96 10.23 14.74
C ASN A 144 20.84 11.32 14.09
N ASN A 145 22.17 11.13 14.05
CA ASN A 145 23.10 12.06 13.41
C ASN A 145 23.27 11.76 11.92
N ALA A 146 22.22 12.02 11.13
CA ALA A 146 22.24 11.78 9.68
C ALA A 146 23.13 12.75 8.90
N THR A 147 23.42 13.94 9.46
CA THR A 147 24.19 15.00 8.79
C THR A 147 25.70 14.90 8.97
N ALA A 148 26.18 13.94 9.78
CA ALA A 148 27.61 13.71 9.96
C ALA A 148 28.29 13.35 8.63
N TRP A 149 29.57 13.69 8.49
CA TRP A 149 30.33 13.25 7.32
C TRP A 149 30.75 11.78 7.49
N GLY A 150 29.89 10.87 7.02
CA GLY A 150 29.96 9.43 7.32
C GLY A 150 30.22 9.15 8.79
N SER A 151 31.16 8.26 9.10
CA SER A 151 31.36 7.79 10.48
C SER A 151 32.36 8.61 11.33
N TYR A 152 32.93 9.71 10.83
CA TYR A 152 34.00 10.45 11.54
C TYR A 152 33.55 11.10 12.86
N PHE A 153 32.26 11.41 12.97
CA PHE A 153 31.65 12.00 14.16
C PHE A 153 30.59 11.06 14.76
N TYR A 154 30.72 9.76 14.51
CA TYR A 154 29.83 8.76 15.07
C TYR A 154 29.89 8.80 16.61
N ASP A 155 28.72 8.79 17.25
CA ASP A 155 28.56 8.69 18.69
C ASP A 155 27.46 7.67 18.99
N GLU A 156 27.77 6.66 19.79
CA GLU A 156 26.80 5.62 20.15
C GLU A 156 25.57 6.16 20.89
N ARG A 157 25.69 7.33 21.53
CA ARG A 157 24.58 7.99 22.22
C ARG A 157 23.52 8.51 21.24
N ASP A 158 23.88 8.69 19.98
CA ASP A 158 22.97 9.11 18.93
C ASP A 158 22.24 7.92 18.29
N ASP A 159 22.55 6.68 18.65
CA ASP A 159 21.92 5.49 18.07
C ASP A 159 20.44 5.40 18.45
N ALA A 160 19.57 5.46 17.45
CA ALA A 160 18.14 5.21 17.59
C ALA A 160 17.84 3.70 17.64
N LEU A 161 18.60 2.89 16.90
CA LEU A 161 18.40 1.44 16.84
C LEU A 161 19.69 0.69 16.49
N ARG A 162 19.89 -0.45 17.15
CA ARG A 162 20.88 -1.48 16.77
C ARG A 162 20.19 -2.82 16.59
N VAL A 163 20.36 -3.46 15.44
CA VAL A 163 19.78 -4.79 15.16
C VAL A 163 20.79 -5.68 14.45
N LYS A 164 20.60 -6.99 14.57
CA LYS A 164 21.43 -7.98 13.90
C LYS A 164 20.87 -8.33 12.52
N ALA A 165 21.77 -8.50 11.56
CA ALA A 165 21.46 -9.01 10.24
C ALA A 165 22.56 -10.00 9.81
N LYS A 166 22.14 -11.11 9.23
CA LYS A 166 23.04 -12.18 8.83
C LYS A 166 23.55 -11.92 7.41
N PRO A 167 24.88 -11.81 7.18
CA PRO A 167 25.41 -11.74 5.82
C PRO A 167 25.22 -13.07 5.10
N GLU A 168 24.96 -12.99 3.81
CA GLU A 168 24.79 -14.12 2.90
C GLU A 168 25.76 -13.99 1.72
N ALA A 169 26.16 -15.13 1.15
CA ALA A 169 26.86 -15.12 -0.13
C ALA A 169 25.91 -14.65 -1.25
N SER A 170 26.45 -13.88 -2.20
CA SER A 170 25.72 -13.40 -3.37
C SER A 170 26.51 -13.61 -4.65
N GLU A 171 25.82 -13.51 -5.79
CA GLU A 171 26.51 -13.27 -7.05
C GLU A 171 27.37 -12.00 -6.96
N PRO A 172 28.50 -11.93 -7.69
CA PRO A 172 29.39 -10.78 -7.65
C PRO A 172 28.69 -9.48 -8.08
N HIS A 173 28.76 -8.45 -7.23
CA HIS A 173 28.31 -7.08 -7.51
C HIS A 173 29.53 -6.16 -7.52
N GLU A 174 29.82 -5.58 -8.69
CA GLU A 174 30.93 -4.65 -8.90
C GLU A 174 30.72 -3.37 -8.09
N TRP A 175 29.53 -2.80 -8.15
CA TRP A 175 29.16 -1.60 -7.43
C TRP A 175 28.35 -1.94 -6.18
N LEU A 176 28.65 -1.29 -5.06
CA LEU A 176 27.81 -1.40 -3.86
C LEU A 176 26.40 -0.94 -4.21
N THR A 177 25.43 -1.81 -4.03
CA THR A 177 24.05 -1.57 -4.46
C THR A 177 23.09 -1.84 -3.32
N TYR A 178 22.12 -0.95 -3.13
CA TYR A 178 20.97 -1.18 -2.27
C TYR A 178 19.75 -1.55 -3.11
N GLU A 179 19.09 -2.65 -2.76
CA GLU A 179 17.85 -3.08 -3.40
C GLU A 179 16.77 -3.41 -2.39
N PHE A 180 15.52 -3.34 -2.85
CA PHE A 180 14.35 -3.81 -2.12
C PHE A 180 13.84 -5.11 -2.74
N ILE A 181 14.06 -6.21 -2.03
CA ILE A 181 13.68 -7.58 -2.40
C ILE A 181 12.51 -8.07 -1.53
N ASP A 182 11.90 -9.20 -1.92
CA ASP A 182 10.82 -9.87 -1.17
C ASP A 182 9.68 -8.94 -0.74
N ARG A 183 9.11 -8.21 -1.70
CA ARG A 183 8.10 -7.18 -1.46
C ARG A 183 6.73 -7.78 -1.14
N GLN A 184 6.13 -7.34 -0.04
CA GLN A 184 4.80 -7.71 0.42
C GLN A 184 3.95 -6.44 0.65
N ALA A 185 2.69 -6.62 1.04
CA ALA A 185 1.76 -5.51 1.25
C ALA A 185 2.17 -4.58 2.42
N ASP A 186 2.80 -5.16 3.45
CA ASP A 186 3.13 -4.52 4.72
C ASP A 186 4.63 -4.59 5.07
N GLN A 187 5.46 -5.22 4.23
CA GLN A 187 6.89 -5.33 4.48
C GLN A 187 7.71 -5.49 3.19
N THR A 188 9.02 -5.25 3.31
CA THR A 188 10.01 -5.51 2.27
C THR A 188 11.34 -5.85 2.92
N THR A 189 12.21 -6.56 2.21
CA THR A 189 13.60 -6.77 2.63
C THR A 189 14.50 -5.77 1.91
N VAL A 190 15.29 -5.00 2.67
CA VAL A 190 16.39 -4.20 2.12
C VAL A 190 17.62 -5.10 2.02
N ALA A 191 18.33 -5.04 0.90
CA ALA A 191 19.55 -5.78 0.68
C ALA A 191 20.69 -4.85 0.28
N LEU A 192 21.73 -4.76 1.11
CA LEU A 192 23.02 -4.19 0.71
C LEU A 192 23.83 -5.29 0.01
N MET A 193 24.29 -5.05 -1.21
CA MET A 193 25.05 -6.01 -2.00
C MET A 193 26.35 -5.37 -2.46
N TRP A 194 27.49 -6.01 -2.18
CA TRP A 194 28.78 -5.57 -2.69
C TRP A 194 29.79 -6.71 -2.70
N GLU A 195 30.57 -6.79 -3.77
CA GLU A 195 31.43 -7.92 -4.05
C GLU A 195 30.60 -9.22 -4.02
N LYS A 196 30.90 -10.17 -3.11
CA LYS A 196 30.20 -11.47 -3.02
C LYS A 196 29.32 -11.58 -1.78
N ILE A 197 29.01 -10.46 -1.12
CA ILE A 197 28.17 -10.43 0.08
C ILE A 197 26.89 -9.66 -0.19
N LYS A 198 25.79 -10.24 0.27
CA LYS A 198 24.48 -9.60 0.44
C LYS A 198 24.14 -9.57 1.93
N LEU A 199 23.70 -8.42 2.42
CA LEU A 199 23.24 -8.23 3.80
C LEU A 199 21.75 -7.85 3.78
N PRO A 200 20.84 -8.85 3.86
CA PRO A 200 19.41 -8.60 3.89
C PRO A 200 18.92 -8.24 5.30
N PHE A 201 17.96 -7.32 5.39
CA PHE A 201 17.21 -7.04 6.61
C PHE A 201 15.78 -6.59 6.32
N THR A 202 14.83 -7.02 7.13
CA THR A 202 13.41 -6.74 6.90
C THR A 202 13.01 -5.39 7.49
N VAL A 203 12.26 -4.62 6.70
CA VAL A 203 11.52 -3.43 7.14
C VAL A 203 10.03 -3.73 7.00
N ALA A 204 9.29 -3.65 8.10
CA ALA A 204 7.87 -3.97 8.17
C ALA A 204 7.05 -2.81 8.75
N VAL A 205 5.77 -2.75 8.38
CA VAL A 205 4.76 -1.80 8.86
C VAL A 205 3.69 -2.64 9.57
N PRO A 206 3.80 -2.84 10.89
CA PRO A 206 3.05 -3.87 11.61
C PRO A 206 1.52 -3.67 11.60
N ASP A 207 1.03 -2.44 11.46
CA ASP A 207 -0.40 -2.13 11.41
C ASP A 207 -0.77 -1.31 10.16
N MET A 208 -0.39 -1.85 9.00
CA MET A 208 -0.70 -1.25 7.70
C MET A 208 -2.22 -1.00 7.52
N PRO A 209 -3.13 -1.92 7.92
CA PRO A 209 -4.57 -1.66 7.82
C PRO A 209 -5.05 -0.44 8.60
N GLN A 210 -4.57 -0.25 9.84
CA GLN A 210 -4.91 0.92 10.62
C GLN A 210 -4.31 2.20 10.04
N LEU A 211 -3.09 2.15 9.51
CA LEU A 211 -2.46 3.31 8.86
C LEU A 211 -3.28 3.80 7.65
N TYR A 212 -3.80 2.88 6.84
CA TYR A 212 -4.75 3.20 5.78
C TYR A 212 -6.05 3.80 6.31
N ALA A 213 -6.63 3.24 7.37
CA ALA A 213 -7.83 3.80 7.99
C ALA A 213 -7.61 5.24 8.48
N ASP A 214 -6.47 5.51 9.10
CA ASP A 214 -6.07 6.85 9.56
C ASP A 214 -5.89 7.81 8.39
N ASN A 215 -5.30 7.35 7.28
CA ASN A 215 -5.16 8.15 6.07
C ASN A 215 -6.51 8.45 5.41
N LEU A 216 -7.39 7.44 5.30
CA LEU A 216 -8.75 7.60 4.76
C LEU A 216 -9.56 8.65 5.55
N ARG A 217 -9.43 8.69 6.89
CA ARG A 217 -10.05 9.75 7.71
C ARG A 217 -9.63 11.16 7.29
N LYS A 218 -8.37 11.34 6.90
CA LYS A 218 -7.84 12.62 6.41
C LYS A 218 -8.31 12.90 4.98
N GLU A 219 -8.28 11.90 4.11
CA GLU A 219 -8.72 12.04 2.72
C GLU A 219 -10.21 12.38 2.60
N LEU A 220 -11.06 11.84 3.50
CA LEU A 220 -12.48 12.18 3.58
C LEU A 220 -12.74 13.63 4.04
N GLN A 221 -11.71 14.38 4.47
CA GLN A 221 -11.82 15.84 4.69
C GLN A 221 -11.45 16.65 3.45
N SER A 222 -11.04 15.98 2.37
CA SER A 222 -10.68 16.58 1.07
C SER A 222 -11.79 16.37 0.03
N SER A 223 -11.48 16.58 -1.26
CA SER A 223 -12.41 16.37 -2.38
C SER A 223 -13.09 14.99 -2.35
N ALA A 224 -12.41 13.94 -1.87
CA ALA A 224 -12.98 12.60 -1.75
C ALA A 224 -14.21 12.57 -0.83
N GLY A 225 -14.22 13.38 0.23
CA GLY A 225 -15.33 13.49 1.18
C GLY A 225 -16.58 14.17 0.63
N PHE A 226 -16.48 14.87 -0.51
CA PHE A 226 -17.61 15.52 -1.18
C PHE A 226 -18.32 14.60 -2.18
N THR A 227 -18.04 13.30 -2.13
CA THR A 227 -18.65 12.29 -3.00
C THR A 227 -19.07 11.07 -2.19
N TRP A 228 -20.21 10.46 -2.49
CA TRP A 228 -20.61 9.20 -1.85
C TRP A 228 -19.59 8.08 -2.12
N GLN A 229 -18.89 8.13 -3.26
CA GLN A 229 -17.88 7.15 -3.65
C GLN A 229 -16.71 7.11 -2.67
N GLY A 230 -16.24 8.27 -2.20
CA GLY A 230 -15.19 8.35 -1.18
C GLY A 230 -15.60 7.64 0.10
N TRP A 231 -16.77 8.00 0.64
CA TRP A 231 -17.33 7.38 1.84
C TRP A 231 -17.56 5.88 1.69
N ASN A 232 -18.13 5.44 0.57
CA ASN A 232 -18.40 4.04 0.30
C ASN A 232 -17.10 3.22 0.13
N THR A 233 -16.07 3.80 -0.51
CA THR A 233 -14.75 3.17 -0.67
C THR A 233 -14.08 2.99 0.68
N ALA A 234 -14.08 4.03 1.51
CA ALA A 234 -13.50 3.99 2.85
C ALA A 234 -14.24 3.00 3.76
N ALA A 235 -15.58 2.97 3.71
CA ALA A 235 -16.39 2.00 4.46
C ALA A 235 -16.12 0.56 4.03
N ASN A 236 -16.00 0.32 2.71
CA ASN A 236 -15.65 -1.00 2.18
C ASN A 236 -14.24 -1.45 2.57
N TYR A 237 -13.28 -0.52 2.63
CA TYR A 237 -11.94 -0.83 3.10
C TYR A 237 -11.98 -1.38 4.54
N LEU A 238 -12.63 -0.64 5.45
CA LEU A 238 -12.79 -1.07 6.85
C LEU A 238 -13.54 -2.41 6.96
N LEU A 239 -14.58 -2.62 6.15
CA LEU A 239 -15.29 -3.89 6.06
C LEU A 239 -14.37 -5.06 5.65
N GLN A 240 -13.54 -4.87 4.62
CA GLN A 240 -12.64 -5.91 4.12
C GLN A 240 -11.54 -6.25 5.12
N GLN A 241 -11.01 -5.25 5.82
CA GLN A 241 -10.02 -5.44 6.87
C GLN A 241 -10.63 -5.91 8.21
N ASN A 242 -11.97 -6.00 8.30
CA ASN A 242 -12.70 -6.27 9.54
C ASN A 242 -12.28 -5.33 10.69
N LEU A 243 -12.06 -4.06 10.35
CA LEU A 243 -11.48 -3.04 11.21
C LEU A 243 -12.52 -1.94 11.48
N ASN A 244 -12.63 -1.47 12.72
CA ASN A 244 -13.48 -0.32 13.11
C ASN A 244 -14.90 -0.38 12.51
N LEU A 245 -15.58 -1.53 12.61
CA LEU A 245 -16.83 -1.79 11.89
C LEU A 245 -17.98 -0.80 12.20
N GLU A 246 -18.02 -0.23 13.40
CA GLU A 246 -19.00 0.82 13.74
C GLU A 246 -18.71 2.13 12.99
N GLU A 247 -17.44 2.50 12.81
CA GLU A 247 -17.06 3.63 11.97
C GLU A 247 -17.31 3.33 10.49
N ALA A 248 -17.03 2.09 10.06
CA ALA A 248 -17.37 1.64 8.71
C ALA A 248 -18.87 1.81 8.46
N LEU A 249 -19.72 1.47 9.44
CA LEU A 249 -21.17 1.65 9.35
C LEU A 249 -21.52 3.13 9.22
N GLN A 250 -20.94 3.99 10.06
CA GLN A 250 -21.16 5.44 9.97
C GLN A 250 -20.77 5.99 8.59
N TRP A 251 -19.64 5.56 8.02
CA TRP A 251 -19.23 5.97 6.68
C TRP A 251 -20.13 5.42 5.58
N ALA A 252 -20.62 4.19 5.72
CA ALA A 252 -21.62 3.64 4.80
C ALA A 252 -22.93 4.43 4.87
N GLU A 253 -23.36 4.87 6.06
CA GLU A 253 -24.55 5.72 6.22
C GLU A 253 -24.36 7.10 5.60
N ASN A 254 -23.16 7.67 5.73
CA ASN A 254 -22.79 8.90 5.05
C ASN A 254 -22.87 8.72 3.53
N ALA A 255 -22.34 7.62 2.99
CA ALA A 255 -22.42 7.30 1.58
C ALA A 255 -23.87 7.15 1.08
N VAL A 256 -24.78 6.62 1.89
CA VAL A 256 -26.20 6.45 1.53
C VAL A 256 -26.97 7.78 1.60
N SER A 257 -26.72 8.61 2.63
CA SER A 257 -27.71 9.62 3.04
C SER A 257 -27.17 10.97 3.53
N MET A 258 -25.85 11.19 3.52
CA MET A 258 -25.29 12.49 3.92
C MET A 258 -25.88 13.62 3.06
N PRO A 259 -26.40 14.71 3.64
CA PRO A 259 -26.95 15.81 2.87
C PRO A 259 -25.97 16.34 1.82
N TYR A 260 -26.44 16.52 0.59
CA TYR A 260 -25.69 17.01 -0.58
C TYR A 260 -24.56 16.11 -1.11
N ILE A 261 -24.20 15.03 -0.40
CA ILE A 261 -23.05 14.15 -0.73
C ILE A 261 -23.51 12.71 -0.96
N GLY A 262 -24.32 12.17 -0.05
CA GLY A 262 -24.77 10.79 -0.05
C GLY A 262 -25.73 10.50 -1.21
N GLU A 263 -25.62 9.28 -1.73
CA GLU A 263 -26.47 8.78 -2.80
C GLU A 263 -26.92 7.36 -2.45
N GLU A 264 -28.21 7.21 -2.22
CA GLU A 264 -28.81 5.90 -2.07
C GLU A 264 -28.81 5.17 -3.41
N ASN A 265 -28.08 4.06 -3.48
CA ASN A 265 -28.03 3.20 -4.64
C ASN A 265 -27.72 1.75 -4.22
N PHE A 266 -27.72 0.81 -5.17
CA PHE A 266 -27.42 -0.60 -4.89
C PHE A 266 -26.10 -0.76 -4.14
N THR A 267 -25.04 -0.07 -4.56
CA THR A 267 -23.70 -0.21 -4.00
C THR A 267 -23.63 0.31 -2.55
N THR A 268 -24.14 1.50 -2.28
CA THR A 268 -24.08 2.09 -0.92
C THR A 268 -24.92 1.29 0.08
N LEU A 269 -26.10 0.82 -0.33
CA LEU A 269 -26.96 -0.05 0.47
C LEU A 269 -26.34 -1.44 0.69
N GLN A 270 -25.69 -2.02 -0.33
CA GLN A 270 -24.99 -3.30 -0.22
C GLN A 270 -23.84 -3.22 0.80
N THR A 271 -22.99 -2.19 0.72
CA THR A 271 -21.90 -1.97 1.68
C THR A 271 -22.44 -1.87 3.09
N LYS A 272 -23.49 -1.05 3.30
CA LYS A 272 -24.16 -0.91 4.60
C LYS A 272 -24.66 -2.25 5.12
N ALA A 273 -25.34 -3.04 4.27
CA ALA A 273 -25.86 -4.36 4.65
C ALA A 273 -24.75 -5.34 5.06
N GLN A 274 -23.63 -5.37 4.35
CA GLN A 274 -22.51 -6.24 4.66
C GLN A 274 -21.83 -5.87 5.99
N ILE A 275 -21.70 -4.57 6.27
CA ILE A 275 -21.16 -4.08 7.56
C ILE A 275 -22.10 -4.45 8.70
N LEU A 276 -23.41 -4.21 8.55
CA LEU A 276 -24.42 -4.60 9.54
C LEU A 276 -24.37 -6.11 9.82
N SER A 277 -24.17 -6.93 8.78
CA SER A 277 -24.00 -8.37 8.95
C SER A 277 -22.74 -8.72 9.76
N LYS A 278 -21.61 -8.04 9.53
CA LYS A 278 -20.38 -8.24 10.31
C LYS A 278 -20.49 -7.77 11.76
N LEU A 279 -21.33 -6.78 12.02
CA LEU A 279 -21.70 -6.32 13.36
C LEU A 279 -22.73 -7.22 14.05
N GLY A 280 -23.25 -8.26 13.39
CA GLY A 280 -24.29 -9.13 13.95
C GLY A 280 -25.70 -8.51 13.97
N ARG A 281 -25.90 -7.37 13.30
CA ARG A 281 -27.19 -6.66 13.19
C ARG A 281 -28.02 -7.23 12.04
N THR A 282 -28.41 -8.50 12.17
CA THR A 282 -28.97 -9.32 11.07
C THR A 282 -30.24 -8.75 10.46
N ASP A 283 -31.20 -8.29 11.27
CA ASP A 283 -32.47 -7.75 10.75
C ASP A 283 -32.26 -6.47 9.93
N GLU A 284 -31.36 -5.61 10.38
CA GLU A 284 -31.01 -4.37 9.67
C GLU A 284 -30.21 -4.67 8.41
N ALA A 285 -29.30 -5.64 8.45
CA ALA A 285 -28.55 -6.10 7.29
C ALA A 285 -29.49 -6.62 6.21
N MET A 286 -30.47 -7.46 6.58
CA MET A 286 -31.48 -7.96 5.66
C MET A 286 -32.33 -6.84 5.07
N ALA A 287 -32.83 -5.91 5.90
CA ALA A 287 -33.62 -4.79 5.43
C ALA A 287 -32.84 -3.90 4.43
N ALA A 288 -31.57 -3.60 4.74
CA ALA A 288 -30.70 -2.84 3.84
C ALA A 288 -30.43 -3.59 2.53
N MET A 289 -30.26 -4.91 2.58
CA MET A 289 -30.02 -5.74 1.40
C MET A 289 -31.25 -5.86 0.50
N GLU A 290 -32.44 -6.07 1.08
CA GLU A 290 -33.70 -6.08 0.34
C GLU A 290 -33.91 -4.74 -0.37
N LYS A 291 -33.63 -3.63 0.32
CA LYS A 291 -33.67 -2.29 -0.26
C LYS A 291 -32.67 -2.15 -1.41
N ALA A 292 -31.43 -2.64 -1.25
CA ALA A 292 -30.41 -2.61 -2.29
C ALA A 292 -30.90 -3.31 -3.57
N ILE A 293 -31.38 -4.55 -3.44
CA ILE A 293 -31.85 -5.35 -4.59
C ILE A 293 -33.08 -4.72 -5.25
N ALA A 294 -33.99 -4.13 -4.47
CA ALA A 294 -35.16 -3.44 -4.99
C ALA A 294 -34.79 -2.15 -5.74
N HIS A 295 -33.67 -1.49 -5.39
CA HIS A 295 -33.27 -0.20 -5.95
C HIS A 295 -33.14 -0.20 -7.48
N PRO A 296 -33.58 0.86 -8.20
CA PRO A 296 -33.51 0.93 -9.67
C PRO A 296 -32.09 0.79 -10.25
N THR A 297 -31.07 1.20 -9.51
CA THR A 297 -29.66 1.08 -9.94
C THR A 297 -29.07 -0.32 -9.77
N ALA A 298 -29.78 -1.25 -9.14
CA ALA A 298 -29.38 -2.64 -9.14
C ALA A 298 -29.43 -3.19 -10.58
N SER A 299 -28.49 -4.05 -10.94
CA SER A 299 -28.50 -4.81 -12.17
C SER A 299 -28.47 -6.31 -11.88
N ALA A 300 -28.94 -7.13 -12.83
CA ALA A 300 -28.90 -8.59 -12.72
C ALA A 300 -27.48 -9.11 -12.41
N LEU A 301 -26.46 -8.47 -13.00
CA LEU A 301 -25.06 -8.83 -12.80
C LEU A 301 -24.57 -8.45 -11.40
N GLN A 302 -24.87 -7.24 -10.91
CA GLN A 302 -24.45 -6.82 -9.56
C GLN A 302 -25.07 -7.70 -8.47
N VAL A 303 -26.37 -8.00 -8.58
CA VAL A 303 -27.04 -8.89 -7.62
C VAL A 303 -26.50 -10.32 -7.73
N HIS A 304 -26.14 -10.78 -8.93
CA HIS A 304 -25.45 -12.07 -9.12
C HIS A 304 -24.07 -12.09 -8.42
N SER A 305 -23.26 -11.05 -8.61
CA SER A 305 -21.93 -10.93 -8.00
C SER A 305 -22.00 -10.92 -6.48
N LEU A 306 -22.99 -10.25 -5.90
CA LEU A 306 -23.25 -10.31 -4.46
C LEU A 306 -23.54 -11.75 -4.00
N GLY A 307 -24.43 -12.47 -4.67
CA GLY A 307 -24.72 -13.87 -4.34
C GLY A 307 -23.47 -14.76 -4.42
N ARG A 308 -22.60 -14.53 -5.42
CA ARG A 308 -21.30 -15.21 -5.55
C ARG A 308 -20.36 -14.90 -4.39
N GLN A 309 -20.29 -13.64 -3.97
CA GLN A 309 -19.48 -13.23 -2.83
C GLN A 309 -19.94 -13.94 -1.55
N LEU A 310 -21.25 -14.00 -1.29
CA LEU A 310 -21.80 -14.70 -0.13
C LEU A 310 -21.50 -16.20 -0.15
N LEU A 311 -21.56 -16.85 -1.32
CA LEU A 311 -21.13 -18.25 -1.47
C LEU A 311 -19.65 -18.45 -1.09
N ALA A 312 -18.77 -17.56 -1.55
CA ALA A 312 -17.34 -17.60 -1.22
C ALA A 312 -17.08 -17.40 0.29
N GLN A 313 -17.98 -16.68 0.97
CA GLN A 313 -17.95 -16.51 2.43
C GLN A 313 -18.63 -17.65 3.19
N GLY A 314 -19.11 -18.70 2.49
CA GLY A 314 -19.81 -19.83 3.10
C GLY A 314 -21.26 -19.55 3.52
N GLN A 315 -21.82 -18.39 3.18
CA GLN A 315 -23.19 -17.98 3.52
C GLN A 315 -24.20 -18.48 2.47
N LYS A 316 -24.38 -19.80 2.41
CA LYS A 316 -25.07 -20.50 1.32
C LYS A 316 -26.57 -20.18 1.25
N GLU A 317 -27.24 -20.16 2.38
CA GLU A 317 -28.66 -19.90 2.50
C GLU A 317 -28.98 -18.46 2.09
N GLU A 318 -28.15 -17.51 2.54
CA GLU A 318 -28.30 -16.11 2.20
C GLU A 318 -28.03 -15.87 0.71
N ALA A 319 -26.98 -16.46 0.15
CA ALA A 319 -26.70 -16.41 -1.27
C ALA A 319 -27.88 -16.91 -2.12
N LEU A 320 -28.52 -18.02 -1.72
CA LEU A 320 -29.71 -18.53 -2.42
C LEU A 320 -30.86 -17.52 -2.40
N LYS A 321 -31.14 -16.87 -1.25
CA LYS A 321 -32.16 -15.80 -1.19
C LYS A 321 -31.84 -14.66 -2.15
N ILE A 322 -30.58 -14.22 -2.22
CA ILE A 322 -30.15 -13.17 -3.16
C ILE A 322 -30.38 -13.59 -4.61
N PHE A 323 -30.02 -14.83 -4.99
CA PHE A 323 -30.25 -15.32 -6.35
C PHE A 323 -31.75 -15.45 -6.68
N GLN A 324 -32.58 -15.85 -5.72
CA GLN A 324 -34.04 -15.89 -5.89
C GLN A 324 -34.63 -14.50 -6.06
N ALA A 325 -34.17 -13.51 -5.28
CA ALA A 325 -34.58 -12.12 -5.43
C ALA A 325 -34.14 -11.55 -6.80
N ASN A 326 -32.92 -11.88 -7.25
CA ASN A 326 -32.44 -11.53 -8.58
C ASN A 326 -33.36 -12.07 -9.69
N ALA A 327 -33.74 -13.35 -9.58
CA ALA A 327 -34.62 -14.00 -10.54
C ALA A 327 -36.03 -13.43 -10.59
N LYS A 328 -36.53 -12.94 -9.45
CA LYS A 328 -37.82 -12.24 -9.39
C LYS A 328 -37.78 -10.91 -10.16
N LYS A 329 -36.65 -10.19 -10.11
CA LYS A 329 -36.50 -8.87 -10.72
C LYS A 329 -36.05 -8.92 -12.19
N TYR A 330 -35.18 -9.87 -12.55
CA TYR A 330 -34.60 -9.99 -13.90
C TYR A 330 -34.80 -11.41 -14.47
N PRO A 331 -36.06 -11.83 -14.71
CA PRO A 331 -36.35 -13.16 -15.20
C PRO A 331 -35.71 -13.39 -16.59
N HIS A 332 -35.39 -14.64 -16.91
CA HIS A 332 -34.90 -15.07 -18.24
C HIS A 332 -33.60 -14.41 -18.69
N THR A 333 -32.70 -14.10 -17.76
CA THR A 333 -31.36 -13.64 -18.08
C THR A 333 -30.31 -14.66 -17.68
N TRP A 334 -29.29 -14.83 -18.53
CA TRP A 334 -28.22 -15.80 -18.32
C TRP A 334 -27.58 -15.76 -16.92
N PRO A 335 -27.09 -14.61 -16.41
CA PRO A 335 -26.41 -14.58 -15.10
C PRO A 335 -27.35 -14.96 -13.95
N VAL A 336 -28.65 -14.72 -14.08
CA VAL A 336 -29.65 -15.12 -13.08
C VAL A 336 -29.79 -16.63 -13.00
N ASN A 337 -29.88 -17.32 -14.14
CA ASN A 337 -29.97 -18.77 -14.16
C ASN A 337 -28.68 -19.44 -13.67
N VAL A 338 -27.51 -18.87 -13.98
CA VAL A 338 -26.23 -19.31 -13.39
C VAL A 338 -26.27 -19.15 -11.86
N GLY A 339 -26.77 -18.01 -11.37
CA GLY A 339 -26.90 -17.74 -9.95
C GLY A 339 -27.79 -18.75 -9.23
N LEU A 340 -28.98 -19.03 -9.77
CA LEU A 340 -29.88 -20.03 -9.21
C LEU A 340 -29.29 -21.44 -9.24
N ALA A 341 -28.59 -21.81 -10.32
CA ALA A 341 -27.91 -23.10 -10.39
C ALA A 341 -26.89 -23.25 -9.25
N ARG A 342 -26.06 -22.23 -9.03
CA ARG A 342 -25.06 -22.17 -7.95
C ARG A 342 -25.69 -22.17 -6.57
N GLY A 343 -26.71 -21.33 -6.34
CA GLY A 343 -27.39 -21.23 -5.05
C GLY A 343 -28.07 -22.53 -4.64
N TYR A 344 -28.84 -23.16 -5.54
CA TYR A 344 -29.46 -24.45 -5.23
C TYR A 344 -28.44 -25.57 -5.07
N SER A 345 -27.33 -25.54 -5.82
CA SER A 345 -26.24 -26.50 -5.65
C SER A 345 -25.65 -26.41 -4.25
N ALA A 346 -25.34 -25.19 -3.78
CA ALA A 346 -24.70 -24.94 -2.49
C ALA A 346 -25.50 -25.52 -1.31
N VAL A 347 -26.83 -25.46 -1.39
CA VAL A 347 -27.74 -25.99 -0.35
C VAL A 347 -28.15 -27.47 -0.57
N GLY A 348 -27.50 -28.17 -1.51
CA GLY A 348 -27.75 -29.60 -1.76
C GLY A 348 -28.98 -29.91 -2.63
N GLU A 349 -29.64 -28.90 -3.17
CA GLU A 349 -30.86 -29.03 -4.00
C GLU A 349 -30.50 -29.30 -5.48
N TYR A 350 -29.70 -30.35 -5.72
CA TYR A 350 -29.07 -30.63 -7.02
C TYR A 350 -30.06 -30.78 -8.18
N LYS A 351 -31.28 -31.28 -7.93
CA LYS A 351 -32.34 -31.37 -8.96
C LYS A 351 -32.80 -29.99 -9.44
N LYS A 352 -32.97 -29.04 -8.50
CA LYS A 352 -33.32 -27.65 -8.83
C LYS A 352 -32.14 -26.96 -9.50
N ALA A 353 -30.93 -27.15 -8.97
CA ALA A 353 -29.71 -26.64 -9.56
C ALA A 353 -29.55 -27.07 -11.04
N LEU A 354 -29.76 -28.37 -11.32
CA LEU A 354 -29.67 -28.95 -12.66
C LEU A 354 -30.66 -28.31 -13.64
N LYS A 355 -31.89 -28.01 -13.19
CA LYS A 355 -32.88 -27.29 -14.01
C LYS A 355 -32.34 -25.94 -14.46
N TYR A 356 -31.80 -25.14 -13.53
CA TYR A 356 -31.29 -23.80 -13.83
C TYR A 356 -29.98 -23.84 -14.61
N ALA A 357 -29.10 -24.82 -14.36
CA ALA A 357 -27.88 -25.02 -15.14
C ALA A 357 -28.18 -25.30 -16.62
N LYS A 358 -29.21 -26.11 -16.92
CA LYS A 358 -29.68 -26.35 -18.30
C LYS A 358 -30.22 -25.09 -18.97
N MET A 359 -30.93 -24.25 -18.23
CA MET A 359 -31.40 -22.95 -18.74
C MET A 359 -30.22 -22.02 -19.02
N ALA A 360 -29.28 -21.90 -18.08
CA ALA A 360 -28.06 -21.11 -18.24
C ALA A 360 -27.19 -21.58 -19.42
N HIS A 361 -27.07 -22.90 -19.63
CA HIS A 361 -26.35 -23.45 -20.79
C HIS A 361 -26.98 -23.01 -22.12
N LYS A 362 -28.32 -22.96 -22.20
CA LYS A 362 -29.03 -22.52 -23.42
C LYS A 362 -28.87 -21.02 -23.66
N GLU A 363 -28.80 -20.23 -22.61
CA GLU A 363 -28.72 -18.76 -22.65
C GLU A 363 -27.27 -18.23 -22.67
N ALA A 364 -26.26 -19.12 -22.73
CA ALA A 364 -24.85 -18.75 -22.62
C ALA A 364 -24.43 -17.73 -23.70
N PRO A 365 -23.73 -16.64 -23.32
CA PRO A 365 -23.36 -15.57 -24.25
C PRO A 365 -22.22 -15.97 -25.20
N ASP A 366 -21.42 -16.97 -24.83
CA ASP A 366 -20.27 -17.44 -25.57
C ASP A 366 -19.98 -18.93 -25.28
N GLN A 367 -19.03 -19.49 -26.04
CA GLN A 367 -18.69 -20.91 -25.94
C GLN A 367 -18.06 -21.27 -24.60
N LEU A 368 -17.23 -20.40 -24.02
CA LEU A 368 -16.58 -20.64 -22.72
C LEU A 368 -17.62 -20.83 -21.61
N ASN A 369 -18.61 -19.95 -21.57
CA ASN A 369 -19.71 -20.01 -20.62
C ASN A 369 -20.62 -21.23 -20.86
N LYS A 370 -20.80 -21.63 -22.13
CA LYS A 370 -21.53 -22.83 -22.50
C LYS A 370 -20.82 -24.09 -22.00
N ASP A 371 -19.52 -24.20 -22.22
CA ASP A 371 -18.70 -25.34 -21.76
C ASP A 371 -18.67 -25.43 -20.23
N SER A 372 -18.54 -24.28 -19.54
CA SER A 372 -18.63 -24.21 -18.08
C SER A 372 -19.97 -24.75 -17.57
N MET A 373 -21.09 -24.38 -18.20
CA MET A 373 -22.41 -24.89 -17.80
C MET A 373 -22.61 -26.36 -18.17
N ALA A 374 -22.02 -26.86 -19.25
CA ALA A 374 -22.04 -28.28 -19.60
C ALA A 374 -21.34 -29.13 -18.53
N SER A 375 -20.16 -28.69 -18.06
CA SER A 375 -19.45 -29.35 -16.95
C SER A 375 -20.26 -29.31 -15.65
N ALA A 376 -20.88 -28.17 -15.33
CA ALA A 376 -21.74 -28.03 -14.17
C ALA A 376 -22.96 -28.99 -14.22
N ILE A 377 -23.56 -29.17 -15.40
CA ILE A 377 -24.67 -30.10 -15.62
C ILE A 377 -24.24 -31.55 -15.31
N GLU A 378 -23.07 -31.96 -15.80
CA GLU A 378 -22.54 -33.31 -15.56
C GLU A 378 -22.30 -33.56 -14.08
N GLN A 379 -21.68 -32.61 -13.37
CA GLN A 379 -21.45 -32.70 -11.93
C GLN A 379 -22.77 -32.80 -11.16
N LEU A 380 -23.76 -31.98 -11.50
CA LEU A 380 -25.08 -32.00 -10.86
C LEU A 380 -25.85 -33.29 -11.13
N GLN A 381 -25.69 -33.91 -12.31
CA GLN A 381 -26.26 -35.24 -12.60
C GLN A 381 -25.67 -36.32 -11.71
N GLN A 382 -24.42 -36.16 -11.28
CA GLN A 382 -23.74 -37.04 -10.32
C GLN A 382 -24.02 -36.66 -8.85
N GLY A 383 -24.86 -35.64 -8.60
CA GLY A 383 -25.15 -35.15 -7.25
C GLY A 383 -23.97 -34.43 -6.59
N LYS A 384 -23.08 -33.82 -7.38
CA LYS A 384 -21.92 -33.05 -6.89
C LYS A 384 -22.22 -31.55 -6.91
N ASP A 385 -21.64 -30.85 -5.95
CA ASP A 385 -21.69 -29.38 -5.89
C ASP A 385 -20.84 -28.76 -7.02
N ILE A 386 -21.29 -27.62 -7.56
CA ILE A 386 -20.64 -26.85 -8.65
C ILE A 386 -19.98 -25.54 -8.17
N ASN A 387 -19.93 -25.31 -6.86
CA ASN A 387 -19.35 -24.10 -6.25
C ASN A 387 -17.95 -24.31 -5.73
#